data_AF-A0A5P9W9R5-F1
#
_entry.id   AF-A0A5P9W9R5-F1
#
_cell.length_a   1.000
_cell.length_b   1.000
_cell.length_c   1.000
_cell.angle_alpha   90.00
_cell.angle_beta   90.00
_cell.angle_gamma   90.00
#
_symmetry.space_group_name_H-M   'P 1'
#
loop_
_entity.id
_entity.type
_entity.pdbx_description
1 polymer ?
#
loop_
_entity_poly.entity_id
_entity_poly.type
_entity_poly.pdbx_seq_one_letter_code
_entity_poly.pdbx_strand_id
1 'polypeptide(L)'
;MNTYLIDPRKNNDNSGERFTVDAADITAAAKSAAQQILGEKFEGLVYRETGEPNGSGMFQAYHHLHGTNRTETSVGYPFHVMEL
;
A
#
# COMPACT_ATOMS: atom_id res chain seq x y z
N MET A 1 16.46 -6.58 5.61
CA MET A 1 15.06 -6.85 6.02
C MET A 1 14.76 -5.70 6.94
N ASN A 2 13.89 -4.79 6.49
CA ASN A 2 13.71 -3.46 7.07
C ASN A 2 12.27 -3.37 7.57
N THR A 3 12.08 -2.62 8.66
CA THR A 3 10.75 -2.37 9.21
C THR A 3 10.19 -1.10 8.59
N TYR A 4 8.97 -1.19 8.09
CA TYR A 4 8.26 -0.07 7.49
C TYR A 4 7.04 0.28 8.34
N LEU A 5 6.85 1.57 8.62
CA LEU A 5 5.65 2.10 9.21
C LEU A 5 4.61 2.37 8.12
N ILE A 6 3.40 1.86 8.33
CA ILE A 6 2.27 2.02 7.44
C ILE A 6 1.26 2.96 8.06
N ASP A 7 0.86 3.99 7.30
CA ASP A 7 -0.23 4.92 7.65
C ASP A 7 -1.41 4.72 6.68
N PRO A 8 -2.41 3.91 7.07
CA PRO A 8 -3.62 3.71 6.28
C PRO A 8 -4.53 4.93 6.38
N ARG A 9 -4.50 5.81 5.38
CA ARG A 9 -5.34 7.01 5.35
C ARG A 9 -6.78 6.68 4.94
N LYS A 10 -7.60 6.25 5.88
CA LYS A 10 -9.05 6.05 5.64
C LYS A 10 -9.76 7.42 5.62
N ASN A 11 -10.44 7.73 4.50
CA ASN A 11 -11.40 8.86 4.36
C ASN A 11 -10.90 10.21 4.91
N ASN A 12 -9.99 10.92 4.22
CA ASN A 12 -9.67 12.36 4.44
C ASN A 12 -9.35 12.85 5.89
N ASP A 13 -9.34 11.97 6.90
CA ASP A 13 -9.26 12.29 8.33
C ASP A 13 -8.17 11.45 9.03
N ASN A 14 -7.23 10.82 8.30
CA ASN A 14 -6.10 10.05 8.87
C ASN A 14 -6.51 9.09 10.00
N SER A 15 -7.61 8.34 9.81
CA SER A 15 -8.26 7.61 10.92
C SER A 15 -7.90 6.11 11.02
N GLY A 16 -7.01 5.60 10.16
CA GLY A 16 -6.54 4.22 10.28
C GLY A 16 -5.42 4.09 11.31
N GLU A 17 -5.47 3.05 12.13
CA GLU A 17 -4.39 2.75 13.06
C GLU A 17 -3.11 2.42 12.30
N ARG A 18 -2.01 3.08 12.66
CA ARG A 18 -0.70 2.81 12.08
C ARG A 18 -0.19 1.46 12.54
N PHE A 19 0.45 0.75 11.64
CA PHE A 19 1.02 -0.57 11.93
C PHE A 19 2.38 -0.72 11.23
N THR A 20 3.17 -1.70 11.66
CA THR A 20 4.48 -1.98 11.08
C THR A 20 4.47 -3.25 10.24
N VAL A 21 5.30 -3.26 9.20
CA VAL A 21 5.50 -4.40 8.31
C VAL A 21 7.00 -4.61 8.11
N ASP A 22 7.48 -5.83 8.36
CA ASP A 22 8.84 -6.21 7.99
C ASP A 22 8.87 -6.73 6.55
N ALA A 23 9.75 -6.16 5.73
CA ALA A 23 9.87 -6.53 4.32
C ALA A 23 11.31 -6.40 3.79
N ALA A 24 11.55 -6.96 2.61
CA ALA A 24 12.84 -6.85 1.93
C ALA A 24 13.06 -5.45 1.32
N ASP A 25 12.00 -4.82 0.83
CA ASP A 25 11.98 -3.49 0.23
C ASP A 25 10.60 -2.82 0.38
N ILE A 26 10.52 -1.55 0.01
CA ILE A 26 9.30 -0.73 0.12
C ILE A 26 8.13 -1.28 -0.73
N THR A 27 8.40 -1.97 -1.83
CA THR A 27 7.36 -2.53 -2.70
C THR A 27 6.75 -3.78 -2.05
N ALA A 28 7.59 -4.63 -1.47
CA ALA A 28 7.14 -5.77 -0.68
C ALA A 28 6.37 -5.31 0.56
N ALA A 29 6.84 -4.26 1.25
CA ALA A 29 6.12 -3.66 2.37
C ALA A 29 4.73 -3.16 1.95
N ALA A 30 4.64 -2.45 0.82
CA ALA A 30 3.38 -1.92 0.32
C ALA A 30 2.37 -3.02 -0.07
N LYS A 31 2.83 -4.15 -0.61
CA LYS A 31 1.97 -5.32 -0.89
C LYS A 31 1.41 -5.95 0.37
N SER A 32 2.27 -6.21 1.37
CA SER A 32 1.85 -6.75 2.67
C SER A 32 0.89 -5.79 3.40
N ALA A 33 1.16 -4.49 3.34
CA ALA A 33 0.27 -3.45 3.86
C ALA A 33 -1.11 -3.47 3.18
N ALA A 34 -1.15 -3.55 1.85
CA ALA A 34 -2.41 -3.62 1.11
C ALA A 34 -3.22 -4.87 1.49
N GLN A 35 -2.57 -6.03 1.66
CA GLN A 35 -3.23 -7.26 2.12
C GLN A 35 -3.83 -7.11 3.52
N GLN A 36 -3.12 -6.46 4.45
CA GLN A 36 -3.64 -6.22 5.80
C GLN A 36 -4.79 -5.20 5.80
N ILE A 37 -4.70 -4.12 5.01
CA ILE A 37 -5.72 -3.07 4.95
C ILE A 37 -7.01 -3.56 4.28
N LEU A 38 -6.89 -4.38 3.23
CA LEU A 38 -8.02 -4.82 2.41
C LEU A 38 -8.59 -6.19 2.80
N GLY A 39 -7.91 -6.91 3.70
CA GLY A 39 -8.24 -8.28 4.09
C GLY A 39 -7.57 -9.33 3.20
N GLU A 40 -7.47 -10.56 3.72
CA GLU A 40 -6.56 -11.67 3.33
C GLU A 40 -6.61 -12.17 1.86
N LYS A 41 -7.26 -11.47 0.92
CA LYS A 41 -7.39 -11.88 -0.49
C LYS A 41 -7.07 -10.76 -1.49
N PHE A 42 -6.20 -9.81 -1.14
CA PHE A 42 -5.74 -8.84 -2.14
C PHE A 42 -4.75 -9.49 -3.12
N GLU A 43 -5.24 -9.82 -4.32
CA GLU A 43 -4.45 -10.29 -5.48
C GLU A 43 -4.15 -9.15 -6.48
N GLY A 44 -4.33 -7.90 -6.06
CA GLY A 44 -4.22 -6.74 -6.92
C GLY A 44 -2.81 -6.17 -7.05
N LEU A 45 -2.72 -5.05 -7.75
CA LEU A 45 -1.47 -4.30 -7.95
C LEU A 45 -1.41 -3.13 -6.96
N VAL A 46 -0.22 -2.87 -6.42
CA VAL A 46 0.05 -1.70 -5.59
C VAL A 46 0.97 -0.78 -6.38
N TYR A 47 0.51 0.43 -6.69
CA TYR A 47 1.32 1.43 -7.39
C TYR A 47 1.73 2.53 -6.45
N ARG A 48 2.98 2.98 -6.57
CA ARG A 48 3.50 4.16 -5.90
C ARG A 48 3.03 5.40 -6.65
N GLU A 49 2.17 6.21 -6.04
CA GLU A 49 1.70 7.47 -6.63
C GLU A 49 2.76 8.56 -6.50
N THR A 50 3.43 8.62 -5.35
CA THR A 50 4.50 9.58 -5.07
C THR A 50 5.52 8.95 -4.12
N GLY A 51 6.74 9.45 -4.12
CA GLY A 51 7.59 9.23 -2.97
C GLY A 51 8.96 9.84 -3.05
N GLU A 52 9.59 9.89 -1.87
CA GLU A 52 10.87 10.51 -1.65
C GLU A 52 12.02 9.49 -1.81
N PRO A 53 13.26 9.95 -2.04
CA PRO A 53 14.44 9.10 -2.05
C PRO A 53 14.65 8.32 -0.73
N ASN A 54 14.03 8.80 0.35
CA ASN A 54 14.26 8.38 1.74
C ASN A 54 13.48 7.11 2.13
N GLY A 55 13.11 6.25 1.19
CA GLY A 55 12.32 5.03 1.50
C GLY A 55 10.87 5.30 1.90
N SER A 56 10.33 6.47 1.55
CA SER A 56 8.98 6.93 1.90
C SER A 56 8.12 7.11 0.64
N GLY A 57 6.87 6.66 0.63
CA GLY A 57 5.98 6.84 -0.52
C GLY A 57 4.51 6.57 -0.26
N MET A 58 3.67 7.26 -1.03
CA MET A 58 2.22 6.98 -1.07
C MET A 58 1.94 5.88 -2.07
N PHE A 59 1.15 4.90 -1.65
CA PHE A 59 0.77 3.75 -2.44
C PHE A 59 -0.75 3.63 -2.50
N GLN A 60 -1.25 3.26 -3.67
CA GLN A 60 -2.67 2.95 -3.87
C GLN A 60 -2.79 1.52 -4.36
N ALA A 61 -3.71 0.78 -3.75
CA ALA A 61 -4.06 -0.57 -4.17
C ALA A 61 -5.14 -0.53 -5.26
N TYR A 62 -5.04 -1.43 -6.23
CA TYR A 62 -5.98 -1.54 -7.34
C TYR A 62 -6.33 -3.00 -7.64
N HIS A 63 -7.58 -3.26 -8.04
CA HIS A 63 -7.95 -4.56 -8.59
C HIS A 63 -7.40 -4.68 -10.01
N HIS A 64 -6.77 -5.82 -10.29
CA HIS A 64 -6.42 -6.18 -11.66
C HIS A 64 -7.66 -6.78 -12.32
N LEU A 65 -8.10 -6.22 -13.45
CA LEU A 65 -9.17 -6.85 -14.22
C LEU A 65 -8.61 -8.03 -15.01
N HIS A 66 -9.07 -9.21 -14.66
CA HIS A 66 -8.66 -10.45 -15.32
C HIS A 66 -8.94 -10.36 -16.83
N GLY A 67 -7.91 -10.56 -17.66
CA GLY A 67 -8.01 -10.56 -19.12
C GLY A 67 -7.76 -9.22 -19.82
N THR A 68 -7.38 -8.16 -19.09
CA THR A 68 -6.99 -6.87 -19.71
C THR A 68 -5.71 -6.32 -19.07
N ASN A 69 -4.91 -5.56 -19.83
CA ASN A 69 -3.77 -4.80 -19.30
C ASN A 69 -4.22 -3.50 -18.57
N ARG A 70 -5.48 -3.42 -18.13
CA ARG A 70 -6.06 -2.22 -17.52
C ARG A 70 -6.35 -2.42 -16.03
N THR A 71 -5.99 -1.40 -15.28
CA THR A 71 -6.25 -1.23 -13.86
C THR A 71 -7.50 -0.36 -13.72
N GLU A 72 -8.67 -0.94 -13.43
CA GLU A 72 -9.94 -0.18 -13.58
C GLU A 72 -10.61 0.27 -12.28
N THR A 73 -10.16 -0.13 -11.08
CA THR A 73 -10.75 0.40 -9.84
C THR A 73 -9.76 0.42 -8.68
N SER A 74 -9.58 1.59 -8.06
CA SER A 74 -8.87 1.74 -6.79
C SER A 74 -9.62 0.98 -5.69
N VAL A 75 -8.88 0.18 -4.93
CA VAL A 75 -9.43 -0.63 -3.84
C VAL A 75 -8.94 -0.03 -2.55
N GLY A 76 -9.87 0.59 -1.81
CA GLY A 76 -9.51 1.37 -0.64
C GLY A 76 -8.82 2.69 -0.98
N TYR A 77 -8.30 3.33 0.05
CA TYR A 77 -7.65 4.64 -0.04
C TYR A 77 -6.13 4.50 -0.16
N PRO A 78 -5.43 5.56 -0.63
CA PRO A 78 -3.98 5.58 -0.60
C PRO A 78 -3.48 5.43 0.84
N PHE A 79 -2.37 4.74 1.01
CA PHE A 79 -1.69 4.58 2.29
C PHE A 79 -0.23 4.97 2.15
N HIS A 80 0.35 5.45 3.25
CA HIS A 80 1.76 5.85 3.28
C HIS A 80 2.60 4.68 3.78
N VAL A 81 3.70 4.39 3.10
CA VAL A 81 4.75 3.48 3.56
C VAL A 81 6.00 4.31 3.84
N MET A 82 6.56 4.16 5.04
CA MET A 82 7.77 4.88 5.48
C MET A 82 8.77 3.88 6.02
N GLU A 83 10.01 3.92 5.56
CA GLU A 83 11.12 3.21 6.19
C GLU A 83 11.41 3.83 7.58
N LEU A 84 11.58 2.98 8.60
CA LEU A 84 11.92 3.39 9.97
C LEU A 84 13.44 3.46 10.20
#